data_AF-A0A4Q7MBW8-F1
#
_entry.id   AF-A0A4Q7MBW8-F1
#
_cell.length_a   1.000
_cell.length_b   1.000
_cell.length_c   1.000
_cell.angle_alpha   90.00
_cell.angle_beta   90.00
_cell.angle_gamma   90.00
#
_symmetry.space_group_name_H-M   'P 1'
#
loop_
_entity.id
_entity.type
_entity.pdbx_description
1 polymer ?
#
loop_
_entity_poly.entity_id
_entity_poly.type
_entity_poly.pdbx_seq_one_letter_code
_entity_poly.pdbx_strand_id
1 'polypeptide(L)'
;MDPNSARQVLRISPDTPLTPALIEGAYAEEAWTRHPSRYPDPEGRAQAEEWASTLATARGVLLAQLPAVAASEPVVAPAAERRRRMSPWAITGIVAGAVAVVALLSFAVIGGVGLVTDAAETVNEAIEEEADRGTGEDPAAPPAVERYSTSETRFTFPAALEVYADGRYNLDCPSDFADGCWQMALFTEADCDALEVELGFSNDPDALLPDHVQSLDVADVVGDEATPLVFGHDDYEIGWVNQVTCLDADG
;
A
#
# COMPACT_ATOMS: atom_id res chain seq x y z
N MET A 1 21.33 -8.84 25.98
CA MET A 1 20.30 -7.95 26.54
C MET A 1 19.49 -8.75 27.55
N ASP A 2 19.24 -8.22 28.75
CA ASP A 2 18.36 -8.89 29.74
C ASP A 2 16.87 -8.62 29.44
N PRO A 3 15.94 -9.43 29.98
CA PRO A 3 14.51 -9.29 29.67
C PRO A 3 13.89 -7.94 30.05
N ASN A 4 14.35 -7.27 31.12
CA ASN A 4 13.79 -5.98 31.51
C ASN A 4 14.25 -4.88 30.55
N SER A 5 15.52 -4.90 30.14
CA SER A 5 16.02 -4.01 29.08
C SER A 5 15.29 -4.25 27.75
N ALA A 6 15.03 -5.52 27.38
CA ALA A 6 14.30 -5.86 26.16
C ALA A 6 12.84 -5.34 26.18
N ARG A 7 12.16 -5.45 27.33
CA ARG A 7 10.84 -4.84 27.54
C ARG A 7 10.88 -3.33 27.40
N GLN A 8 11.89 -2.66 27.97
CA GLN A 8 12.04 -1.21 27.86
C GLN A 8 12.27 -0.76 26.42
N VAL A 9 13.09 -1.50 25.66
CA VAL A 9 13.35 -1.24 24.23
C VAL A 9 12.05 -1.34 23.41
N LEU A 10 11.22 -2.35 23.68
CA LEU A 10 9.91 -2.54 23.02
C LEU A 10 8.76 -1.78 23.70
N ARG A 11 9.06 -0.90 24.66
CA ARG A 11 8.07 -0.14 25.45
C ARG A 11 6.95 -0.99 26.09
N ILE A 12 7.23 -2.25 26.39
CA ILE A 12 6.32 -3.14 27.10
C ILE A 12 6.49 -2.93 28.60
N SER A 13 5.41 -2.65 29.33
CA SER A 13 5.45 -2.51 30.79
C SER A 13 6.01 -3.78 31.45
N PRO A 14 6.84 -3.67 32.52
CA PRO A 14 7.43 -4.83 33.20
C PRO A 14 6.38 -5.81 33.77
N ASP A 15 5.22 -5.29 34.17
CA ASP A 15 4.15 -6.08 34.80
C ASP A 15 3.20 -6.73 33.80
N THR A 16 3.28 -6.35 32.51
CA THR A 16 2.40 -6.91 31.48
C THR A 16 2.79 -8.36 31.15
N PRO A 17 1.84 -9.32 31.19
CA PRO A 17 2.09 -10.69 30.76
C PRO A 17 2.54 -10.74 29.29
N LEU A 18 3.62 -11.48 29.00
CA LEU A 18 4.10 -11.61 27.62
C LEU A 18 3.25 -12.62 26.86
N THR A 19 2.87 -12.25 25.63
CA THR A 19 2.31 -13.14 24.62
C THR A 19 3.07 -12.92 23.30
N PRO A 20 3.10 -13.91 22.38
CA PRO A 20 3.71 -13.71 21.07
C PRO A 20 3.15 -12.45 20.37
N ALA A 21 1.82 -12.33 20.30
CA ALA A 21 1.15 -11.22 19.63
C ALA A 21 1.52 -9.84 20.22
N LEU A 22 1.66 -9.72 21.55
CA LEU A 22 2.08 -8.47 22.18
C LEU A 22 3.52 -8.11 21.80
N ILE A 23 4.42 -9.10 21.79
CA ILE A 23 5.83 -8.88 21.43
C ILE A 23 5.95 -8.45 19.97
N GLU A 24 5.26 -9.13 19.07
CA GLU A 24 5.28 -8.81 17.63
C GLU A 24 4.67 -7.44 17.35
N GLY A 25 3.53 -7.11 17.95
CA GLY A 25 2.91 -5.79 17.77
C GLY A 25 3.79 -4.65 18.27
N ALA A 26 4.40 -4.80 19.46
CA ALA A 26 5.30 -3.80 20.02
C ALA A 26 6.61 -3.64 19.21
N TYR A 27 7.13 -4.75 18.67
CA TYR A 27 8.25 -4.72 17.75
C TYR A 27 7.91 -3.95 16.46
N ALA A 28 6.78 -4.26 15.83
CA ALA A 28 6.34 -3.59 14.61
C ALA A 28 6.15 -2.07 14.84
N GLU A 29 5.52 -1.68 15.96
CA GLU A 29 5.32 -0.26 16.32
C GLU A 29 6.64 0.50 16.52
N GLU A 30 7.59 -0.06 17.27
CA GLU A 30 8.89 0.60 17.51
C GLU A 30 9.78 0.60 16.27
N ALA A 31 9.76 -0.48 15.48
CA ALA A 31 10.49 -0.57 14.21
C ALA A 31 9.97 0.49 13.24
N TRP A 32 8.64 0.64 13.17
CA TRP A 32 8.00 1.67 12.35
C TRP A 32 8.33 3.09 12.82
N THR A 33 8.28 3.34 14.14
CA THR A 33 8.55 4.66 14.72
C THR A 33 9.96 5.17 14.39
N ARG A 34 10.94 4.27 14.23
CA ARG A 34 12.34 4.62 13.94
C ARG A 34 12.83 4.02 12.63
N HIS A 35 11.96 3.82 11.65
CA HIS A 35 12.35 3.27 10.36
C HIS A 35 13.32 4.22 9.62
N PRO A 36 14.38 3.72 8.93
CA PRO A 36 15.35 4.57 8.23
C PRO A 36 14.72 5.56 7.23
N SER A 37 13.63 5.18 6.54
CA SER A 37 12.94 6.08 5.60
C SER A 37 12.41 7.38 6.22
N ARG A 38 12.27 7.45 7.55
CA ARG A 38 11.82 8.66 8.27
C ARG A 38 12.92 9.69 8.49
N TYR A 39 14.17 9.35 8.19
CA TYR A 39 15.32 10.22 8.38
C TYR A 39 15.82 10.74 7.02
N PRO A 40 15.77 12.07 6.79
CA PRO A 40 16.15 12.64 5.49
C PRO A 40 17.67 12.62 5.28
N ASP A 41 18.45 12.66 6.36
CA ASP A 41 19.90 12.69 6.32
C ASP A 41 20.51 11.28 6.47
N PRO A 42 21.69 11.03 5.87
CA PRO A 42 22.30 9.70 5.88
C PRO A 42 22.76 9.24 7.26
N GLU A 43 23.08 10.16 8.18
CA GLU A 43 23.51 9.81 9.54
C GLU A 43 22.32 9.27 10.35
N GLY A 44 21.16 9.93 10.26
CA GLY A 44 19.91 9.47 10.88
C GLY A 44 19.47 8.10 10.37
N ARG A 45 19.63 7.83 9.06
CA ARG A 45 19.35 6.50 8.49
C ARG A 45 20.25 5.41 9.06
N ALA A 46 21.56 5.67 9.15
CA ALA A 46 22.50 4.72 9.73
C ALA A 46 22.20 4.42 11.22
N GLN A 47 21.81 5.45 11.99
CA GLN A 47 21.40 5.26 13.39
C GLN A 47 20.10 4.44 13.51
N ALA A 48 19.15 4.66 12.59
CA ALA A 48 17.91 3.89 12.53
C ALA A 48 18.17 2.40 12.20
N GLU A 49 19.07 2.11 11.26
CA GLU A 49 19.51 0.75 10.93
C GLU A 49 20.16 0.05 12.13
N GLU A 50 21.04 0.76 12.87
CA GLU A 50 21.64 0.23 14.09
C GLU A 50 20.56 -0.05 15.16
N TRP A 51 19.58 0.86 15.29
CA TRP A 51 18.47 0.67 16.21
C TRP A 51 17.58 -0.52 15.85
N ALA A 52 17.35 -0.79 14.56
CA ALA A 52 16.60 -1.96 14.11
C ALA A 52 17.22 -3.28 14.61
N SER A 53 18.56 -3.38 14.60
CA SER A 53 19.26 -4.54 15.17
C SER A 53 19.04 -4.71 16.68
N THR A 54 18.92 -3.58 17.39
CA THR A 54 18.61 -3.55 18.84
C THR A 54 17.18 -4.05 19.10
N LEU A 55 16.22 -3.62 18.28
CA LEU A 55 14.82 -4.07 18.35
C LEU A 55 14.70 -5.58 18.07
N ALA A 56 15.37 -6.08 17.03
CA ALA A 56 15.38 -7.51 16.69
C ALA A 56 15.96 -8.37 17.82
N THR A 57 17.04 -7.89 18.47
CA THR A 57 17.63 -8.54 19.64
C THR A 57 16.66 -8.56 20.83
N ALA A 58 15.96 -7.46 21.09
CA ALA A 58 14.96 -7.37 22.15
C ALA A 58 13.80 -8.36 21.91
N ARG A 59 13.26 -8.40 20.67
CA ARG A 59 12.23 -9.34 20.25
C ARG A 59 12.64 -10.79 20.52
N GLY A 60 13.83 -11.20 20.08
CA GLY A 60 14.34 -12.56 20.29
C GLY A 60 14.48 -12.94 21.77
N VAL A 61 14.95 -12.01 22.61
CA VAL A 61 15.05 -12.22 24.07
C VAL A 61 13.68 -12.45 24.70
N LEU A 62 12.66 -11.67 24.32
CA LEU A 62 11.31 -11.81 24.90
C LEU A 62 10.59 -13.07 24.40
N LEU A 63 10.73 -13.42 23.12
CA LEU A 63 10.15 -14.65 22.58
C LEU A 63 10.75 -15.90 23.27
N ALA A 64 12.03 -15.88 23.61
CA ALA A 64 12.70 -16.96 24.35
C ALA A 64 12.24 -17.09 25.81
N GLN A 65 11.56 -16.07 26.38
CA GLN A 65 10.97 -16.15 27.73
C GLN A 65 9.59 -16.82 27.73
N LEU A 66 8.95 -16.92 26.56
CA LEU A 66 7.66 -17.58 26.48
C LEU A 66 7.84 -19.07 26.81
N PRO A 67 6.89 -19.68 27.54
CA PRO A 67 6.94 -21.11 27.79
C PRO A 67 7.01 -21.83 26.45
N ALA A 68 8.00 -22.72 26.30
CA ALA A 68 8.08 -23.59 25.14
C ALA A 68 6.72 -24.27 25.01
N VAL A 69 6.00 -23.98 23.92
CA VAL A 69 4.76 -24.67 23.61
C VAL A 69 5.17 -26.13 23.52
N ALA A 70 4.78 -26.92 24.53
CA ALA A 70 5.06 -28.35 24.56
C ALA A 70 4.53 -28.89 23.24
N ALA A 71 5.45 -29.39 22.40
CA ALA A 71 5.14 -29.89 21.07
C ALA A 71 3.90 -30.77 21.19
N SER A 72 2.79 -30.25 20.65
CA SER A 72 1.53 -30.96 20.70
C SER A 72 1.74 -32.29 20.03
N GLU A 73 1.35 -33.37 20.72
CA GLU A 73 1.39 -34.73 20.18
C GLU A 73 0.84 -34.73 18.75
N PRO A 74 1.41 -35.54 17.84
CA PRO A 74 1.06 -35.53 16.43
C PRO A 74 -0.45 -35.69 16.27
N VAL A 75 -1.11 -34.62 15.83
CA VAL A 75 -2.51 -34.62 15.45
C VAL A 75 -2.63 -35.59 14.28
N VAL A 76 -3.23 -36.75 14.54
CA VAL A 76 -3.55 -37.76 13.54
C VAL A 76 -4.46 -37.10 12.51
N ALA A 77 -3.92 -36.90 11.29
CA ALA A 77 -4.63 -36.27 10.19
C ALA A 77 -5.95 -37.01 9.91
N PRO A 78 -7.10 -36.31 9.82
CA PRO A 78 -8.33 -36.92 9.34
C PRO A 78 -8.16 -37.33 7.87
N ALA A 79 -8.68 -38.51 7.54
CA ALA A 79 -8.57 -39.12 6.22
C ALA A 79 -9.09 -38.19 5.11
N ALA A 80 -8.30 -38.05 4.05
CA ALA A 80 -8.61 -37.23 2.88
C ALA A 80 -9.98 -37.59 2.28
N GLU A 81 -10.90 -36.64 2.26
CA GLU A 81 -12.13 -36.74 1.47
C GLU A 81 -11.79 -36.63 -0.03
N ARG A 82 -12.36 -37.56 -0.80
CA ARG A 82 -12.16 -37.69 -2.24
C ARG A 82 -12.65 -36.43 -2.97
N ARG A 83 -11.72 -35.71 -3.62
CA ARG A 83 -12.01 -34.61 -4.53
C ARG A 83 -12.93 -35.09 -5.68
N ARG A 84 -14.08 -34.44 -5.80
CA ARG A 84 -15.07 -34.64 -6.88
C ARG A 84 -14.61 -33.83 -8.10
N ARG A 85 -14.29 -34.52 -9.21
CA ARG A 85 -13.91 -33.90 -10.49
C ARG A 85 -15.10 -33.15 -11.09
N MET A 86 -14.91 -31.88 -11.47
CA MET A 86 -15.84 -31.12 -12.32
C MET A 86 -15.46 -31.25 -13.80
N SER A 87 -16.47 -31.24 -14.66
CA SER A 87 -16.42 -31.56 -16.10
C SER A 87 -16.13 -30.33 -16.99
N PRO A 88 -15.56 -30.51 -18.19
CA PRO A 88 -14.93 -29.44 -18.98
C PRO A 88 -15.84 -28.77 -20.05
N TRP A 89 -17.08 -28.40 -19.73
CA TRP A 89 -18.05 -27.95 -20.76
C TRP A 89 -18.78 -26.63 -20.44
N ALA A 90 -18.01 -25.56 -20.18
CA ALA A 90 -18.58 -24.22 -19.94
C ALA A 90 -17.76 -23.08 -20.57
N ILE A 91 -17.24 -23.27 -21.79
CA ILE A 91 -16.52 -22.23 -22.55
C ILE A 91 -17.11 -22.14 -23.97
N THR A 92 -18.36 -21.67 -24.07
CA THR A 92 -18.93 -21.18 -25.34
C THR A 92 -20.17 -20.35 -25.02
N GLY A 93 -20.02 -19.04 -24.83
CA GLY A 93 -21.18 -18.19 -24.54
C GLY A 93 -20.99 -16.68 -24.52
N ILE A 94 -19.77 -16.14 -24.60
CA ILE A 94 -19.54 -14.69 -24.37
C ILE A 94 -19.18 -13.88 -25.64
N VAL A 95 -18.86 -14.52 -26.76
CA VAL A 95 -18.27 -13.80 -27.92
C VAL A 95 -19.29 -13.02 -28.78
N ALA A 96 -20.60 -13.23 -28.61
CA ALA A 96 -21.59 -12.58 -29.49
C ALA A 96 -22.16 -11.24 -28.96
N GLY A 97 -21.92 -10.87 -27.70
CA GLY A 97 -22.50 -9.65 -27.09
C GLY A 97 -21.71 -8.36 -27.31
N ALA A 98 -20.39 -8.47 -27.55
CA ALA A 98 -19.48 -7.31 -27.51
C ALA A 98 -19.49 -6.43 -28.77
N VAL A 99 -20.00 -6.92 -29.91
CA VAL A 99 -19.94 -6.17 -31.18
C VAL A 99 -21.06 -5.13 -31.32
N ALA A 100 -22.17 -5.28 -30.59
CA ALA A 100 -23.31 -4.36 -30.69
C ALA A 100 -23.10 -3.05 -29.91
N VAL A 101 -22.26 -3.04 -28.87
CA VAL A 101 -22.05 -1.86 -28.00
C VAL A 101 -21.05 -0.88 -28.63
N VAL A 102 -20.03 -1.37 -29.36
CA VAL A 102 -19.02 -0.53 -30.02
C VAL A 102 -19.62 0.33 -31.14
N ALA A 103 -20.69 -0.11 -31.79
CA ALA A 103 -21.34 0.64 -32.86
C ALA A 103 -22.21 1.82 -32.37
N LEU A 104 -22.63 1.83 -31.11
CA LEU A 104 -23.45 2.91 -30.55
C LEU A 104 -22.62 4.08 -30.01
N LEU A 105 -21.35 3.86 -29.65
CA LEU A 105 -20.47 4.92 -29.13
C LEU A 105 -19.83 5.80 -30.20
N SER A 106 -19.88 5.41 -31.49
CA SER A 106 -19.20 6.14 -32.56
C SER A 106 -19.94 7.40 -33.06
N PHE A 107 -21.16 7.68 -32.59
CA PHE A 107 -21.98 8.79 -33.11
C PHE A 107 -22.09 10.02 -32.18
N ALA A 108 -21.44 10.05 -31.02
CA ALA A 108 -21.60 11.14 -30.05
C ALA A 108 -20.52 12.25 -30.09
N VAL A 109 -19.53 12.20 -30.99
CA VAL A 109 -18.32 13.06 -30.91
C VAL A 109 -18.35 14.32 -31.82
N ILE A 110 -19.48 14.66 -32.46
CA ILE A 110 -19.55 15.89 -33.28
C ILE A 110 -20.50 16.91 -32.66
N GLY A 111 -19.96 17.77 -31.78
CA GLY A 111 -20.63 19.00 -31.38
C GLY A 111 -20.04 19.67 -30.14
N GLY A 112 -19.08 20.58 -30.32
CA GLY A 112 -18.68 21.48 -29.22
C GLY A 112 -17.31 22.13 -29.36
N VAL A 113 -17.04 22.85 -30.46
CA VAL A 113 -15.90 23.78 -30.54
C VAL A 113 -16.42 25.18 -30.21
N GLY A 114 -15.93 25.80 -29.13
CA GLY A 114 -16.09 27.23 -28.91
C GLY A 114 -15.80 27.72 -27.49
N LEU A 115 -14.78 28.60 -27.39
CA LEU A 115 -14.46 29.53 -26.31
C LEU A 115 -13.62 28.97 -25.15
N VAL A 116 -12.34 29.37 -25.05
CA VAL A 116 -11.81 30.37 -24.10
C VAL A 116 -10.34 30.63 -24.45
N THR A 117 -10.03 31.85 -24.92
CA THR A 117 -8.68 32.41 -24.95
C THR A 117 -8.80 33.78 -24.30
N ASP A 118 -8.48 33.89 -23.00
CA ASP A 118 -8.12 35.15 -22.32
C ASP A 118 -7.70 34.98 -20.83
N ALA A 119 -7.29 33.78 -20.39
CA ALA A 119 -6.94 33.52 -18.98
C ALA A 119 -5.47 33.14 -18.76
N ALA A 120 -4.55 33.57 -19.64
CA ALA A 120 -3.14 33.16 -19.57
C ALA A 120 -2.19 34.19 -18.93
N GLU A 121 -2.61 35.44 -18.70
CA GLU A 121 -1.72 36.47 -18.13
C GLU A 121 -1.90 36.70 -16.62
N THR A 122 -2.96 36.20 -15.99
CA THR A 122 -3.23 36.45 -14.55
C THR A 122 -2.65 35.39 -13.61
N VAL A 123 -2.11 34.28 -14.14
CA VAL A 123 -1.60 33.16 -13.32
C VAL A 123 -0.13 33.36 -12.92
N ASN A 124 0.66 34.10 -13.70
CA ASN A 124 2.08 34.28 -13.40
C ASN A 124 2.36 35.28 -12.27
N GLU A 125 1.49 36.26 -12.01
CA GLU A 125 1.71 37.24 -10.92
C GLU A 125 1.36 36.67 -9.53
N ALA A 126 0.55 35.60 -9.44
CA ALA A 126 0.22 34.97 -8.16
C ALA A 126 1.33 34.04 -7.62
N ILE A 127 2.16 33.48 -8.52
CA ILE A 127 3.19 32.50 -8.15
C ILE A 127 4.43 33.19 -7.52
N GLU A 128 4.70 34.46 -7.85
CA GLU A 128 5.85 35.18 -7.28
C GLU A 128 5.58 35.75 -5.87
N GLU A 129 4.31 35.86 -5.44
CA GLU A 129 3.97 36.39 -4.10
C GLU A 129 3.97 35.32 -2.98
N GLU A 130 3.95 34.02 -3.32
CA GLU A 130 4.00 32.92 -2.34
C GLU A 130 5.42 32.50 -1.95
N ALA A 131 6.42 32.84 -2.77
CA ALA A 131 7.82 32.49 -2.49
C ALA A 131 8.45 33.26 -1.31
N ASP A 132 7.83 34.36 -0.85
CA ASP A 132 8.36 35.23 0.22
C ASP A 132 7.59 35.09 1.56
N ARG A 133 6.56 34.23 1.64
CA ARG A 133 5.89 33.87 2.90
C ARG A 133 6.50 32.60 3.49
N GLY A 134 7.61 32.79 4.21
CA GLY A 134 8.27 31.72 4.95
C GLY A 134 7.34 30.93 5.89
N THR A 135 7.42 29.60 5.79
CA THR A 135 7.34 28.63 6.90
C THR A 135 6.27 28.87 7.97
N GLY A 136 5.05 29.22 7.58
CA GLY A 136 3.87 28.95 8.38
C GLY A 136 3.30 27.63 7.91
N GLU A 137 3.62 26.52 8.58
CA GLU A 137 2.86 25.27 8.43
C GLU A 137 1.39 25.61 8.69
N ASP A 138 0.57 25.67 7.64
CA ASP A 138 -0.86 25.72 7.77
C ASP A 138 -1.29 24.40 8.41
N PRO A 139 -1.75 24.39 9.68
CA PRO A 139 -2.14 23.14 10.34
C PRO A 139 -3.36 22.49 9.68
N ALA A 140 -4.00 23.14 8.71
CA ALA A 140 -5.09 22.60 7.92
C ALA A 140 -4.65 21.94 6.60
N ALA A 141 -3.37 22.08 6.19
CA ALA A 141 -2.88 21.40 5.01
C ALA A 141 -2.81 19.88 5.26
N PRO A 142 -3.31 19.04 4.34
CA PRO A 142 -3.16 17.59 4.46
C PRO A 142 -1.67 17.22 4.51
N PRO A 143 -1.30 16.14 5.24
CA PRO A 143 0.08 15.73 5.31
C PRO A 143 0.60 15.38 3.90
N ALA A 144 1.85 15.75 3.63
CA ALA A 144 2.53 15.41 2.38
C ALA A 144 2.56 13.90 2.09
N VAL A 145 2.53 13.10 3.16
CA VAL A 145 2.48 11.64 3.12
C VAL A 145 1.48 11.15 4.16
N GLU A 146 0.50 10.37 3.73
CA GLU A 146 -0.36 9.59 4.61
C GLU A 146 0.10 8.13 4.59
N ARG A 147 0.13 7.47 5.76
CA ARG A 147 0.59 6.08 5.86
C ARG A 147 -0.37 5.22 6.65
N TYR A 148 -0.62 4.02 6.13
CA TYR A 148 -1.38 2.95 6.74
C TYR A 148 -0.47 1.77 7.03
N SER A 149 -0.51 1.25 8.26
CA SER A 149 0.22 0.05 8.65
C SER A 149 -0.38 -1.21 8.02
N THR A 150 0.39 -2.31 7.99
CA THR A 150 -0.10 -3.62 7.54
C THR A 150 -1.36 -4.08 8.28
N SER A 151 -1.49 -3.72 9.56
CA SER A 151 -2.67 -4.06 10.38
C SER A 151 -3.92 -3.26 10.01
N GLU A 152 -3.74 -2.08 9.41
CA GLU A 152 -4.82 -1.19 9.00
C GLU A 152 -5.29 -1.49 7.58
N THR A 153 -4.37 -1.80 6.66
CA THR A 153 -4.68 -2.08 5.25
C THR A 153 -5.46 -3.38 5.07
N ARG A 154 -5.18 -4.41 5.89
CA ARG A 154 -5.85 -5.72 5.83
C ARG A 154 -5.82 -6.36 4.44
N PHE A 155 -4.76 -6.11 3.68
CA PHE A 155 -4.54 -6.78 2.40
C PHE A 155 -4.30 -8.28 2.60
N THR A 156 -4.58 -9.06 1.55
CA THR A 156 -4.35 -10.52 1.56
C THR A 156 -2.87 -10.84 1.76
N PHE A 157 -1.98 -10.14 1.06
CA PHE A 157 -0.56 -10.17 1.31
C PHE A 157 -0.16 -9.01 2.25
N PRO A 158 0.50 -9.29 3.39
CA PRO A 158 0.84 -8.26 4.38
C PRO A 158 1.70 -7.14 3.78
N ALA A 159 1.12 -5.93 3.69
CA ALA A 159 1.83 -4.74 3.24
C ALA A 159 1.28 -3.47 3.90
N ALA A 160 2.18 -2.56 4.25
CA ALA A 160 1.85 -1.18 4.57
C ALA A 160 1.69 -0.36 3.27
N LEU A 161 0.92 0.74 3.34
CA LEU A 161 0.66 1.64 2.22
C LEU A 161 1.03 3.06 2.60
N GLU A 162 1.79 3.75 1.74
CA GLU A 162 1.93 5.20 1.76
C GLU A 162 1.20 5.83 0.59
N VAL A 163 0.49 6.94 0.84
CA VAL A 163 -0.15 7.81 -0.16
C VAL A 163 0.61 9.12 -0.18
N TYR A 164 1.03 9.56 -1.36
CA TYR A 164 1.88 10.72 -1.55
C TYR A 164 1.13 11.86 -2.21
N ALA A 165 1.15 13.03 -1.56
CA ALA A 165 0.61 14.29 -2.08
C ALA A 165 1.73 15.33 -2.37
N ASP A 166 3.00 14.94 -2.22
CA ASP A 166 4.16 15.82 -2.40
C ASP A 166 4.76 15.80 -3.82
N GLY A 167 4.17 15.02 -4.73
CA GLY A 167 4.56 14.97 -6.14
C GLY A 167 5.88 14.26 -6.43
N ARG A 168 6.41 13.48 -5.47
CA ARG A 168 7.68 12.76 -5.64
C ARG A 168 7.75 11.82 -6.85
N TYR A 169 6.61 11.34 -7.34
CA TYR A 169 6.49 10.48 -8.52
C TYR A 169 5.79 11.18 -9.70
N ASN A 170 5.76 12.52 -9.73
CA ASN A 170 5.15 13.27 -10.83
C ASN A 170 5.76 12.93 -12.21
N LEU A 171 7.05 12.59 -12.24
CA LEU A 171 7.74 12.21 -13.48
C LEU A 171 7.39 10.80 -13.96
N ASP A 172 6.87 9.97 -13.06
CA ASP A 172 6.48 8.59 -13.33
C ASP A 172 4.99 8.49 -13.73
N CYS A 173 4.22 9.58 -13.58
CA CYS A 173 2.84 9.66 -14.01
C CYS A 173 2.76 9.67 -15.56
N PRO A 174 2.11 8.67 -16.19
CA PRO A 174 1.95 8.66 -17.63
C PRO A 174 1.20 9.91 -18.13
N SER A 175 1.68 10.49 -19.23
CA SER A 175 1.07 11.67 -19.84
C SER A 175 -0.33 11.42 -20.43
N ASP A 176 -0.74 10.16 -20.50
CA ASP A 176 -2.04 9.76 -21.05
C ASP A 176 -3.18 10.03 -20.06
N PHE A 177 -2.88 10.28 -18.78
CA PHE A 177 -3.87 10.65 -17.77
C PHE A 177 -3.99 12.17 -17.70
N ALA A 178 -5.07 12.71 -18.28
CA ALA A 178 -5.30 14.15 -18.36
C ALA A 178 -5.46 14.80 -16.98
N ASP A 179 -6.02 14.06 -16.02
CA ASP A 179 -6.31 14.53 -14.66
C ASP A 179 -5.20 14.17 -13.65
N GLY A 180 -4.10 13.59 -14.14
CA GLY A 180 -2.94 13.19 -13.34
C GLY A 180 -3.03 11.76 -12.80
N CYS A 181 -2.21 11.47 -11.80
CA CYS A 181 -2.07 10.13 -11.23
C CYS A 181 -2.12 10.16 -9.71
N TRP A 182 -2.69 9.09 -9.14
CA TRP A 182 -2.45 8.73 -7.75
C TRP A 182 -1.04 8.18 -7.60
N GLN A 183 -0.38 8.60 -6.52
CA GLN A 183 1.00 8.27 -6.21
C GLN A 183 1.03 7.60 -4.84
N MET A 184 1.43 6.34 -4.81
CA MET A 184 1.47 5.53 -3.61
C MET A 184 2.74 4.67 -3.58
N ALA A 185 3.03 4.03 -2.45
CA ALA A 185 3.98 2.93 -2.41
C ALA A 185 3.52 1.86 -1.42
N LEU A 186 3.75 0.60 -1.79
CA LEU A 186 3.61 -0.55 -0.91
C LEU A 186 4.94 -0.87 -0.23
N PHE A 187 4.86 -1.35 1.01
CA PHE A 187 5.98 -1.91 1.74
C PHE A 187 5.54 -3.29 2.24
N THR A 188 5.87 -4.33 1.48
CA THR A 188 5.50 -5.71 1.81
C THR A 188 6.35 -6.26 2.94
N GLU A 189 5.83 -7.18 3.74
CA GLU A 189 6.63 -7.79 4.84
C GLU A 189 7.58 -8.90 4.36
N ALA A 190 7.47 -9.31 3.09
CA ALA A 190 8.29 -10.35 2.48
C ALA A 190 8.49 -10.08 0.98
N ASP A 191 9.51 -10.73 0.43
CA ASP A 191 9.75 -10.77 -1.02
C ASP A 191 8.57 -11.45 -1.74
N CYS A 192 8.32 -11.02 -2.97
CA CYS A 192 7.31 -11.61 -3.86
C CYS A 192 7.77 -11.50 -5.32
N ASP A 193 7.85 -12.63 -6.02
CA ASP A 193 8.27 -12.65 -7.42
C ASP A 193 7.24 -11.95 -8.33
N ALA A 194 5.95 -12.10 -8.03
CA ALA A 194 4.86 -11.47 -8.76
C ALA A 194 3.75 -10.98 -7.82
N LEU A 195 3.66 -9.67 -7.62
CA LEU A 195 2.64 -9.02 -6.82
C LEU A 195 1.51 -8.53 -7.72
N GLU A 196 0.28 -8.98 -7.47
CA GLU A 196 -0.92 -8.40 -8.07
C GLU A 196 -1.50 -7.36 -7.11
N VAL A 197 -1.65 -6.14 -7.62
CA VAL A 197 -2.30 -5.02 -6.93
C VAL A 197 -3.63 -4.75 -7.62
N GLU A 198 -4.72 -4.96 -6.88
CA GLU A 198 -6.06 -4.61 -7.34
C GLU A 198 -6.34 -3.15 -7.01
N LEU A 199 -6.51 -2.32 -8.04
CA LEU A 199 -6.85 -0.91 -7.96
C LEU A 199 -8.37 -0.75 -8.07
N GLY A 200 -8.95 0.07 -7.19
CA GLY A 200 -10.36 0.44 -7.22
C GLY A 200 -10.54 1.89 -7.63
N PHE A 201 -11.58 2.17 -8.43
CA PHE A 201 -11.94 3.51 -8.88
C PHE A 201 -13.43 3.81 -8.67
N SER A 202 -13.75 5.07 -8.39
CA SER A 202 -15.12 5.54 -8.12
C SER A 202 -15.28 7.04 -8.41
N ASN A 203 -16.52 7.45 -8.71
CA ASN A 203 -16.94 8.86 -8.73
C ASN A 203 -17.78 9.25 -7.50
N ASP A 204 -18.03 8.30 -6.60
CA ASP A 204 -18.70 8.53 -5.31
C ASP A 204 -17.65 8.56 -4.18
N PRO A 205 -17.49 9.70 -3.46
CA PRO A 205 -16.55 9.83 -2.35
C PRO A 205 -16.91 9.01 -1.12
N ASP A 206 -18.15 8.55 -1.01
CA ASP A 206 -18.62 7.70 0.09
C ASP A 206 -18.65 6.21 -0.30
N ALA A 207 -18.11 5.86 -1.48
CA ALA A 207 -18.11 4.49 -1.98
C ALA A 207 -17.31 3.55 -1.07
N LEU A 208 -17.97 2.48 -0.62
CA LEU A 208 -17.33 1.39 0.12
C LEU A 208 -16.76 0.31 -0.80
N LEU A 209 -17.16 0.31 -2.07
CA LEU A 209 -16.73 -0.63 -3.09
C LEU A 209 -16.46 0.15 -4.38
N PRO A 210 -15.50 -0.28 -5.21
CA PRO A 210 -15.20 0.40 -6.45
C PRO A 210 -16.28 0.18 -7.51
N ASP A 211 -16.52 1.21 -8.32
CA ASP A 211 -17.32 1.14 -9.55
C ASP A 211 -16.55 0.41 -10.66
N HIS A 212 -15.21 0.54 -10.64
CA HIS A 212 -14.31 -0.09 -11.59
C HIS A 212 -13.06 -0.64 -10.90
N VAL A 213 -12.60 -1.79 -11.37
CA VAL A 213 -11.44 -2.50 -10.84
C VAL A 213 -10.45 -2.76 -11.96
N GLN A 214 -9.17 -2.56 -11.66
CA GLN A 214 -8.05 -2.86 -12.55
C GLN A 214 -6.95 -3.58 -11.77
N SER A 215 -6.35 -4.61 -12.36
CA SER A 215 -5.14 -5.23 -11.80
C SER A 215 -3.89 -4.52 -12.34
N LEU A 216 -2.91 -4.31 -11.46
CA LEU A 216 -1.55 -3.91 -11.77
C LEU A 216 -0.60 -4.99 -11.26
N ASP A 217 0.18 -5.58 -12.18
CA ASP A 217 1.18 -6.58 -11.82
C ASP A 217 2.54 -5.92 -11.62
N VAL A 218 3.19 -6.22 -10.51
CA VAL A 218 4.54 -5.76 -10.16
C VAL A 218 5.43 -6.99 -9.94
N ALA A 219 6.57 -7.04 -10.62
CA ALA A 219 7.51 -8.14 -10.50
C ALA A 219 8.66 -7.81 -9.55
N ASP A 220 9.31 -8.86 -9.03
CA ASP A 220 10.55 -8.77 -8.26
C ASP A 220 10.46 -7.82 -7.04
N VAL A 221 9.36 -7.93 -6.28
CA VAL A 221 9.12 -7.11 -5.09
C VAL A 221 9.99 -7.60 -3.94
N VAL A 222 10.74 -6.67 -3.34
CA VAL A 222 11.60 -6.94 -2.18
C VAL A 222 10.89 -6.49 -0.91
N GLY A 223 10.86 -7.37 0.09
CA GLY A 223 10.28 -7.09 1.40
C GLY A 223 10.94 -5.89 2.08
N ASP A 224 10.14 -5.11 2.80
CA ASP A 224 10.49 -3.88 3.50
C ASP A 224 11.02 -2.73 2.60
N GLU A 225 11.10 -2.93 1.28
CA GLU A 225 11.44 -1.90 0.31
C GLU A 225 10.20 -1.23 -0.28
N ALA A 226 10.32 0.05 -0.64
CA ALA A 226 9.23 0.78 -1.26
C ALA A 226 8.99 0.27 -2.68
N THR A 227 7.79 -0.23 -2.94
CA THR A 227 7.30 -0.59 -4.27
C THR A 227 6.38 0.53 -4.78
N PRO A 228 6.86 1.42 -5.67
CA PRO A 228 6.08 2.55 -6.15
C PRO A 228 4.86 2.10 -6.95
N LEU A 229 3.71 2.72 -6.69
CA LEU A 229 2.49 2.56 -7.44
C LEU A 229 2.06 3.92 -7.98
N VAL A 230 2.10 4.08 -9.30
CA VAL A 230 1.65 5.29 -9.99
C VAL A 230 0.61 4.87 -11.01
N PHE A 231 -0.63 5.31 -10.80
CA PHE A 231 -1.77 4.90 -11.60
C PHE A 231 -2.78 6.04 -11.75
N GLY A 232 -3.59 5.99 -12.79
CA GLY A 232 -4.56 7.03 -13.15
C GLY A 232 -5.73 6.44 -13.93
N HIS A 233 -6.84 7.16 -13.99
CA HIS A 233 -8.01 6.80 -14.79
C HIS A 233 -8.93 8.02 -15.00
N ASP A 234 -8.93 8.60 -16.20
CA ASP A 234 -9.63 9.88 -16.49
C ASP A 234 -11.16 9.83 -16.34
N ASP A 235 -11.77 8.63 -16.37
CA ASP A 235 -13.21 8.48 -16.14
C ASP A 235 -13.63 8.49 -14.65
N TYR A 236 -12.66 8.55 -13.71
CA TYR A 236 -12.92 8.45 -12.27
C TYR A 236 -12.20 9.52 -11.45
N GLU A 237 -12.90 10.12 -10.48
CA GLU A 237 -12.36 11.15 -9.59
C GLU A 237 -11.52 10.58 -8.43
N ILE A 238 -11.69 9.29 -8.11
CA ILE A 238 -11.09 8.65 -6.92
C ILE A 238 -10.46 7.31 -7.32
N GLY A 239 -9.25 7.05 -6.81
CA GLY A 239 -8.52 5.81 -6.99
C GLY A 239 -7.83 5.35 -5.69
N TRP A 240 -7.83 4.04 -5.42
CA TRP A 240 -7.18 3.45 -4.24
C TRP A 240 -6.69 2.03 -4.49
N VAL A 241 -5.82 1.52 -3.60
CA VAL A 241 -5.45 0.11 -3.56
C VAL A 241 -6.52 -0.67 -2.81
N ASN A 242 -7.22 -1.55 -3.52
CA ASN A 242 -8.31 -2.36 -2.98
C ASN A 242 -7.80 -3.67 -2.36
N GLN A 243 -6.88 -4.36 -3.04
CA GLN A 243 -6.22 -5.57 -2.54
C GLN A 243 -4.78 -5.69 -3.04
N VAL A 244 -3.98 -6.44 -2.29
CA VAL A 244 -2.61 -6.83 -2.66
C VAL A 244 -2.48 -8.34 -2.43
N THR A 245 -2.04 -9.05 -3.47
CA THR A 245 -1.88 -10.51 -3.45
C THR A 245 -0.52 -10.87 -4.02
N CYS A 246 0.23 -11.72 -3.32
CA CYS A 246 1.43 -12.33 -3.88
C CYS A 246 1.04 -13.59 -4.67
N LEU A 247 1.44 -13.65 -5.95
CA LEU A 247 1.10 -14.70 -6.90
C LEU A 247 2.18 -15.78 -7.03
N ASP A 248 3.19 -15.76 -6.16
CA ASP A 248 4.26 -16.75 -6.16
C ASP A 248 3.67 -18.15 -6.23
N ALA A 249 4.07 -18.91 -7.26
CA ALA A 249 3.49 -20.19 -7.58
C ALA A 249 3.64 -21.11 -6.38
N ASP A 250 2.53 -21.35 -5.65
CA ASP A 250 2.40 -22.22 -4.47
C ASP A 250 3.59 -23.18 -4.32
N GLY A 251 4.60 -22.80 -3.52
CA GLY A 251 5.73 -23.63 -3.15
C GLY A 251 5.33 -24.71 -2.16
#